data_AF-A0A3B8TYI4-F1
#
_entry.id   AF-A0A3B8TYI4-F1
#
_cell.length_a   1.000
_cell.length_b   1.000
_cell.length_c   1.000
_cell.angle_alpha   90.00
_cell.angle_beta   90.00
_cell.angle_gamma   90.00
#
_symmetry.space_group_name_H-M   'P 1'
#
loop_
_entity.id
_entity.type
_entity.pdbx_description
1 polymer ?
#
loop_
_entity_poly.entity_id
_entity_poly.type
_entity_poly.pdbx_seq_one_letter_code
_entity_poly.pdbx_strand_id
1 'polypeptide(L)'
;MLNPEVSRIIQSRMSVYPTLFTGEVIDKGVVEELIQNANSAPTHRLTQPWFFKVFGGSSKQGLIEEIFRLNPAYDDVKKERLQHKFDKSSHILCIVMKRHEDKVPEWEEIAAT
;
A
#
# COMPACT_ATOMS: atom_id res chain seq x y z
N MET A 1 -3.46 -17.61 26.19
CA MET A 1 -2.25 -16.79 26.37
C MET A 1 -1.88 -16.20 25.02
N LEU A 2 -1.40 -14.95 24.96
CA LEU A 2 -0.96 -14.31 23.72
C LEU A 2 0.37 -14.92 23.25
N ASN A 3 0.57 -15.06 21.94
CA ASN A 3 1.86 -15.51 21.38
C ASN A 3 2.94 -14.42 21.61
N PRO A 4 4.01 -14.71 22.37
CA PRO A 4 5.02 -13.70 22.71
C PRO A 4 5.75 -13.08 21.50
N GLU A 5 5.93 -13.85 20.43
CA GLU A 5 6.58 -13.37 19.21
C GLU A 5 5.69 -12.39 18.46
N VAL A 6 4.40 -12.73 18.30
CA VAL A 6 3.41 -11.84 17.70
C VAL A 6 3.29 -10.54 18.49
N SER A 7 3.25 -10.61 19.83
CA SER A 7 3.22 -9.41 20.69
C SER A 7 4.43 -8.50 20.47
N ARG A 8 5.63 -9.09 20.32
CA ARG A 8 6.87 -8.34 20.05
C ARG A 8 6.84 -7.65 18.69
N ILE A 9 6.42 -8.36 17.64
CA ILE A 9 6.31 -7.80 16.28
C ILE A 9 5.39 -6.58 16.28
N ILE A 10 4.20 -6.70 16.87
CA ILE A 10 3.22 -5.60 16.95
C ILE A 10 3.79 -4.39 17.70
N GLN A 11 4.44 -4.60 18.84
CA GLN A 11 5.02 -3.52 19.66
C GLN A 11 6.22 -2.83 18.99
N SER A 12 7.00 -3.58 18.21
CA SER A 12 8.20 -3.06 17.52
C SER A 12 7.90 -2.39 16.17
N ARG A 13 6.69 -2.58 15.62
CA ARG A 13 6.32 -2.07 14.29
C ARG A 13 6.34 -0.54 14.28
N MET A 14 7.16 0.02 13.40
CA MET A 14 7.21 1.45 13.11
C MET A 14 6.95 1.72 11.63
N SER A 15 6.49 2.93 11.32
CA SER A 15 6.40 3.39 9.94
C SER A 15 7.78 3.87 9.48
N VAL A 16 8.30 3.28 8.40
CA VAL A 16 9.58 3.68 7.80
C VAL A 16 9.30 4.48 6.54
N TYR A 17 9.89 5.67 6.43
CA TYR A 17 9.69 6.55 5.29
C TYR A 17 10.59 6.16 4.11
N PRO A 18 10.15 6.39 2.85
CA PRO A 18 10.93 5.98 1.68
C PRO A 18 12.35 6.54 1.58
N THR A 19 12.59 7.70 2.18
CA THR A 19 13.94 8.30 2.25
C THR A 19 14.94 7.47 3.05
N LEU A 20 14.45 6.56 3.91
CA LEU A 20 15.26 5.66 4.73
C LEU A 20 15.35 4.24 4.15
N PHE A 21 14.70 3.96 3.01
CA PHE A 21 14.78 2.65 2.39
C PHE A 21 16.18 2.41 1.78
N THR A 22 16.61 1.15 1.79
CA THR A 22 17.91 0.73 1.24
C THR A 22 17.96 0.85 -0.29
N GLY A 23 16.80 0.79 -0.95
CA GLY A 23 16.68 0.73 -2.41
C GLY A 23 16.78 -0.69 -2.97
N GLU A 24 16.96 -1.70 -2.11
CA GLU A 24 16.97 -3.10 -2.52
C GLU A 24 15.60 -3.54 -3.03
N VAL A 25 15.61 -4.48 -3.99
CA VAL A 25 14.39 -5.03 -4.57
C VAL A 25 13.96 -6.25 -3.78
N ILE A 26 12.74 -6.21 -3.25
CA ILE A 26 12.08 -7.33 -2.57
C ILE A 26 11.62 -8.34 -3.61
N ASP A 27 11.80 -9.63 -3.34
CA ASP A 27 11.33 -10.69 -4.22
C ASP A 27 9.79 -10.68 -4.38
N LYS A 28 9.32 -11.06 -5.56
CA LYS A 28 7.89 -11.05 -5.89
C LYS A 28 7.09 -11.98 -4.98
N GLY A 29 7.62 -13.16 -4.63
CA GLY A 29 6.94 -14.13 -3.77
C GLY A 29 6.69 -13.58 -2.37
N VAL A 30 7.64 -12.81 -1.83
CA VAL A 30 7.49 -12.13 -0.54
C VAL A 30 6.36 -11.09 -0.60
N VAL A 31 6.28 -10.30 -1.68
CA VAL A 31 5.20 -9.32 -1.85
C VAL A 31 3.85 -10.02 -1.98
N GLU A 32 3.77 -11.13 -2.70
CA GLU A 32 2.54 -11.92 -2.84
C GLU A 32 2.08 -12.49 -1.49
N GLU A 33 2.99 -13.03 -0.69
CA GLU A 33 2.70 -13.52 0.66
C GLU A 33 2.18 -12.40 1.58
N LEU A 34 2.77 -11.20 1.52
CA LEU A 34 2.27 -10.04 2.26
C LEU A 34 0.83 -9.68 1.90
N ILE A 35 0.47 -9.73 0.62
CA ILE A 35 -0.89 -9.46 0.16
C ILE A 35 -1.86 -10.58 0.59
N GLN A 36 -1.42 -11.84 0.57
CA GLN A 36 -2.23 -12.95 1.10
C GLN A 36 -2.52 -12.77 2.59
N ASN A 37 -1.54 -12.35 3.38
CA ASN A 37 -1.72 -12.03 4.79
C ASN A 37 -2.69 -10.86 4.98
N ALA A 38 -2.60 -9.82 4.14
CA ALA A 38 -3.52 -8.68 4.17
C ALA A 38 -4.99 -9.07 3.89
N ASN A 39 -5.23 -10.05 3.01
CA ASN A 39 -6.57 -10.57 2.72
C ASN A 39 -7.25 -11.26 3.92
N SER A 40 -6.51 -11.57 4.98
CA SER A 40 -7.05 -12.18 6.19
C SER A 40 -7.66 -11.16 7.17
N ALA A 41 -7.64 -9.87 6.83
CA ALA A 41 -8.30 -8.83 7.62
C ALA A 41 -9.81 -9.11 7.76
N PRO A 42 -10.42 -8.83 8.93
CA PRO A 42 -11.85 -9.00 9.11
C PRO A 42 -12.64 -7.96 8.29
N THR A 43 -13.78 -8.36 7.73
CA THR A 43 -14.73 -7.44 7.08
C THR A 43 -16.16 -7.78 7.47
N HIS A 44 -17.00 -6.76 7.58
CA HIS A 44 -18.43 -6.98 7.75
C HIS A 44 -19.00 -7.72 6.53
N ARG A 45 -19.73 -8.81 6.77
CA ARG A 45 -20.30 -9.69 5.73
C ARG A 45 -19.29 -10.27 4.73
N LEU A 46 -18.01 -10.35 5.10
CA LEU A 46 -16.94 -10.91 4.26
C LEU A 46 -16.88 -10.29 2.85
N THR A 47 -17.11 -8.97 2.75
CA THR A 47 -17.08 -8.27 1.45
C THR A 47 -15.67 -8.21 0.85
N GLN A 48 -14.62 -8.22 1.68
CA GLN A 48 -13.22 -8.11 1.25
C GLN A 48 -13.03 -7.00 0.20
N PRO A 49 -13.40 -5.75 0.51
CA PRO A 49 -13.59 -4.70 -0.49
C PRO A 49 -12.26 -4.15 -1.02
N TRP A 50 -11.12 -4.53 -0.43
CA TRP A 50 -9.82 -4.04 -0.85
C TRP A 50 -9.41 -4.59 -2.23
N PHE A 51 -8.94 -3.68 -3.07
CA PHE A 51 -8.25 -3.96 -4.30
C PHE A 51 -6.82 -3.47 -4.19
N PHE A 52 -5.87 -4.40 -4.34
CA PHE A 52 -4.45 -4.15 -4.26
C PHE A 52 -3.87 -3.99 -5.67
N LYS A 53 -3.40 -2.79 -6.01
CA LYS A 53 -2.60 -2.55 -7.21
C LYS A 53 -1.14 -2.36 -6.80
N VAL A 54 -0.30 -3.33 -7.15
CA VAL A 54 1.14 -3.32 -6.86
C VAL A 54 1.89 -2.75 -8.06
N PHE A 55 2.75 -1.77 -7.82
CA PHE A 55 3.67 -1.20 -8.79
C PHE A 55 5.11 -1.51 -8.38
N GLY A 56 5.84 -2.24 -9.22
CA GLY A 56 7.25 -2.59 -9.04
C GLY A 56 8.03 -2.41 -10.34
N GLY A 57 9.36 -2.33 -10.24
CA GLY A 57 10.24 -2.15 -11.40
C GLY A 57 9.83 -0.96 -12.29
N SER A 58 9.71 -1.20 -13.60
CA SER A 58 9.35 -0.18 -14.60
C SER A 58 7.94 0.38 -14.44
N SER A 59 7.00 -0.37 -13.85
CA SER A 59 5.62 0.09 -13.68
C SER A 59 5.49 1.27 -12.71
N LYS A 60 6.46 1.46 -11.81
CA LYS A 60 6.54 2.65 -10.94
C LYS A 60 6.68 3.93 -11.75
N GLN A 61 7.37 3.87 -12.88
CA GLN A 61 7.59 5.03 -13.74
C GLN A 61 6.29 5.50 -14.39
N GLY A 62 5.48 4.56 -14.89
CA GLY A 62 4.15 4.90 -15.41
C GLY A 62 3.23 5.50 -14.35
N LEU A 63 3.34 5.04 -13.09
CA LEU A 63 2.56 5.60 -11.98
C LEU A 63 2.97 7.05 -11.68
N ILE A 64 4.26 7.35 -11.58
CA ILE A 64 4.70 8.71 -11.23
C ILE A 64 4.43 9.72 -12.35
N GLU A 65 4.57 9.30 -13.60
CA GLU A 65 4.21 10.12 -14.77
C GLU A 65 2.72 10.49 -14.75
N GLU A 66 1.86 9.52 -14.42
CA GLU A 66 0.42 9.77 -14.27
C GLU A 66 0.13 10.73 -13.10
N ILE A 67 0.83 10.58 -11.96
CA ILE A 67 0.70 11.51 -10.83
C ILE A 67 1.09 12.93 -11.27
N PHE A 68 2.19 13.10 -12.00
CA PHE A 68 2.61 14.43 -12.49
C PHE A 68 1.64 15.01 -13.51
N ARG A 69 1.09 14.18 -14.40
CA ARG A 69 0.07 14.59 -15.37
C ARG A 69 -1.20 15.10 -14.69
N LEU A 70 -1.65 14.42 -13.64
CA LEU A 70 -2.83 14.81 -12.86
C LEU A 70 -2.58 16.00 -11.93
N ASN A 71 -1.32 16.33 -11.63
CA ASN A 71 -0.93 17.42 -10.74
C ASN A 71 -0.01 18.42 -11.44
N PRO A 72 -0.49 19.16 -12.47
CA PRO A 72 0.34 20.07 -13.26
C PRO A 72 0.91 21.23 -12.43
N ALA A 73 0.30 21.55 -11.29
CA ALA A 73 0.75 22.59 -10.36
C ALA A 73 1.99 22.20 -9.52
N TYR A 74 2.48 20.96 -9.63
CA TYR A 74 3.70 20.56 -8.94
C TYR A 74 4.92 21.26 -9.55
N ASP A 75 5.63 22.01 -8.71
CA ASP A 75 6.95 22.54 -9.03
C ASP A 75 7.99 21.42 -9.18
N ASP A 76 9.12 21.76 -9.80
CA ASP A 76 10.18 20.80 -10.11
C ASP A 76 10.79 20.17 -8.84
N VAL A 77 10.88 20.94 -7.75
CA VAL A 77 11.40 20.46 -6.46
C VAL A 77 10.49 19.38 -5.87
N LYS A 78 9.17 19.54 -5.94
CA LYS A 78 8.20 18.52 -5.50
C LYS A 78 8.28 17.27 -6.38
N LYS A 79 8.39 17.44 -7.70
CA LYS A 79 8.53 16.33 -8.64
C LYS A 79 9.79 15.52 -8.35
N GLU A 80 10.94 16.18 -8.22
CA GLU A 80 12.21 15.53 -7.91
C GLU A 80 12.17 14.78 -6.57
N ARG A 81 11.61 15.40 -5.51
CA ARG A 81 11.42 14.74 -4.21
C ARG A 81 10.53 13.52 -4.29
N LEU A 82 9.48 13.55 -5.11
CA LEU A 82 8.59 12.40 -5.29
C LEU A 82 9.28 11.29 -6.08
N GLN A 83 10.00 11.64 -7.16
CA GLN A 83 10.79 10.71 -7.95
C GLN A 83 11.81 9.98 -7.07
N HIS A 84 12.57 10.72 -6.25
CA HIS A 84 13.54 10.11 -5.33
C HIS A 84 12.89 9.09 -4.37
N LYS A 85 11.67 9.37 -3.87
CA LYS A 85 10.93 8.41 -3.03
C LYS A 85 10.50 7.18 -3.80
N PHE A 86 10.08 7.33 -5.06
CA PHE A 86 9.70 6.23 -5.94
C PHE A 86 10.91 5.35 -6.28
N ASP A 87 12.06 5.95 -6.54
CA ASP A 87 13.30 5.25 -6.87
C ASP A 87 13.79 4.41 -5.69
N LYS A 88 13.73 4.98 -4.47
CA LYS A 88 14.09 4.27 -3.22
C LYS A 88 13.12 3.17 -2.81
N SER A 89 11.88 3.19 -3.32
CA SER A 89 10.86 2.19 -2.97
C SER A 89 10.98 0.97 -3.86
N SER A 90 11.08 -0.23 -3.29
CA SER A 90 11.05 -1.46 -4.07
C SER A 90 9.71 -1.63 -4.82
N HIS A 91 8.61 -1.50 -4.07
CA HIS A 91 7.25 -1.61 -4.54
C HIS A 91 6.40 -0.48 -3.96
N ILE A 92 5.38 -0.07 -4.68
CA ILE A 92 4.35 0.88 -4.24
C ILE A 92 3.01 0.17 -4.32
N LEU A 93 2.30 0.13 -3.19
CA LEU A 93 0.99 -0.49 -3.08
C LEU A 93 -0.09 0.58 -3.05
N CYS A 94 -0.95 0.59 -4.06
CA CYS A 94 -2.19 1.35 -4.01
C CYS A 94 -3.29 0.43 -3.50
N ILE A 95 -3.94 0.86 -2.41
CA ILE A 95 -5.09 0.16 -1.81
C ILE A 95 -6.32 0.98 -2.15
N VAL A 96 -7.28 0.36 -2.84
CA VAL A 96 -8.53 0.99 -3.24
C VAL A 96 -9.67 0.18 -2.68
N MET A 97 -10.68 0.83 -2.09
CA MET A 97 -11.90 0.17 -1.66
C MET A 97 -12.88 0.08 -2.83
N LYS A 98 -13.22 -1.13 -3.25
CA LYS A 98 -14.31 -1.41 -4.18
C LYS A 98 -15.58 -1.68 -3.37
N ARG A 99 -16.54 -0.76 -3.46
CA ARG A 99 -17.77 -0.79 -2.68
C ARG A 99 -18.71 -1.91 -3.11
N HIS A 100 -19.42 -2.47 -2.14
CA HIS A 100 -20.52 -3.42 -2.32
C HIS A 100 -21.85 -2.82 -1.86
N GLU A 101 -22.36 -1.85 -2.62
CA GLU A 101 -23.59 -1.09 -2.29
C GLU A 101 -24.83 -1.98 -2.17
N ASP A 102 -24.85 -3.13 -2.85
CA ASP A 102 -25.90 -4.14 -2.78
C ASP A 102 -25.88 -4.95 -1.47
N LYS A 103 -24.77 -4.91 -0.71
CA LYS A 103 -24.56 -5.73 0.48
C LYS A 103 -24.49 -4.94 1.77
N VAL A 104 -23.83 -3.78 1.76
CA VAL A 104 -23.47 -3.03 2.97
C VAL A 104 -23.50 -1.52 2.68
N PRO A 105 -24.07 -0.67 3.57
CA PRO A 105 -23.95 0.78 3.48
C PRO A 105 -22.49 1.25 3.61
N GLU A 106 -22.14 2.36 2.96
CA GLU A 106 -20.78 2.90 2.94
C GLU A 106 -20.13 3.07 4.32
N TRP A 107 -20.88 3.63 5.27
CA TRP A 107 -20.35 3.91 6.60
C TRP A 107 -20.01 2.62 7.38
N GLU A 108 -20.74 1.53 7.14
CA GLU A 108 -20.44 0.22 7.73
C GLU A 108 -19.19 -0.40 7.11
N GLU A 109 -18.97 -0.17 5.81
CA GLU A 109 -17.79 -0.66 5.09
C GLU A 109 -16.52 0.10 5.52
N ILE A 110 -16.62 1.42 5.75
CA ILE A 110 -15.54 2.25 6.30
C ILE A 110 -15.22 1.89 7.76
N ALA A 111 -16.24 1.62 8.59
CA ALA A 111 -16.01 1.28 9.99
C ALA A 111 -15.39 -0.13 10.20
N ALA A 112 -15.58 -1.02 9.21
CA ALA A 112 -15.08 -2.39 9.25
C ALA A 112 -13.71 -2.59 8.59
N THR A 113 -13.19 -1.58 7.87
CA THR A 113 -11.91 -1.61 7.14
C THR A 113 -10.88 -0.71 7.82
#